data_AF-A0A6V7M9Z1-F1
#
_entry.id   AF-A0A6V7M9Z1-F1
#
_cell.length_a   1.000
_cell.length_b   1.000
_cell.length_c   1.000
_cell.angle_alpha   90.00
_cell.angle_beta   90.00
_cell.angle_gamma   90.00
#
_symmetry.space_group_name_H-M   'P 1'
#
loop_
_entity.id
_entity.type
_entity.pdbx_description
1 polymer ?
#
loop_
_entity_poly.entity_id
_entity_poly.type
_entity_poly.pdbx_seq_one_letter_code
_entity_poly.pdbx_strand_id
1 'polypeptide(L)' 'EDDLKATLEESAALQRAYEKYIDLVIVNEDFDNTFRQVVAALDALATEHQWVPVNWIY' A
#
# COMPACT_ATOMS: atom_id res chain seq x y z
N GLU A 1 5.55 -0.42 24.64
CA GLU A 1 5.64 -1.74 23.98
C GLU A 1 4.26 -2.24 23.57
N ASP A 2 3.25 -2.15 24.44
CA ASP A 2 1.85 -2.49 24.12
C ASP A 2 1.27 -1.69 22.94
N ASP A 3 1.46 -0.36 22.91
CA ASP A 3 0.94 0.47 21.81
C ASP A 3 1.48 0.09 20.44
N LEU A 4 2.78 -0.17 20.33
CA LEU A 4 3.43 -0.54 19.06
C LEU A 4 2.88 -1.88 18.54
N LYS A 5 2.66 -2.82 19.45
CA LYS A 5 2.10 -4.14 19.14
C LYS A 5 0.65 -4.03 18.71
N ALA A 6 -0.15 -3.23 19.40
CA ALA A 6 -1.54 -2.96 19.05
C ALA A 6 -1.66 -2.30 17.66
N THR A 7 -0.81 -1.32 17.35
CA THR A 7 -0.76 -0.70 16.01
C THR A 7 -0.38 -1.71 14.93
N LEU A 8 0.56 -2.62 15.21
CA LEU A 8 0.96 -3.68 14.28
C LEU A 8 -0.18 -4.66 13.99
N GLU A 9 -0.88 -5.10 15.03
CA GLU A 9 -2.03 -6.00 14.89
C GLU A 9 -3.19 -5.34 14.14
N GLU A 10 -3.45 -4.07 14.43
CA GLU A 10 -4.48 -3.28 13.72
C GLU A 10 -4.12 -3.10 12.24
N SER A 11 -2.86 -2.74 11.94
CA SER A 11 -2.36 -2.62 10.56
C SER A 11 -2.49 -3.95 9.81
N ALA A 12 -2.12 -5.06 10.44
CA ALA A 12 -2.25 -6.39 9.84
C ALA A 12 -3.72 -6.84 9.67
N ALA A 13 -4.61 -6.42 10.56
CA ALA A 13 -6.04 -6.68 10.44
C ALA A 13 -6.66 -5.89 9.27
N LEU A 14 -6.32 -4.61 9.15
CA LEU A 14 -6.74 -3.75 8.04
C LEU A 14 -6.22 -4.28 6.70
N GLN A 15 -4.95 -4.68 6.64
CA GLN A 15 -4.37 -5.27 5.44
C GLN A 15 -5.17 -6.50 4.98
N ARG A 16 -5.49 -7.43 5.88
CA ARG A 16 -6.29 -8.63 5.53
C ARG A 16 -7.72 -8.29 5.12
N ALA A 17 -8.34 -7.31 5.77
CA ALA A 17 -9.71 -6.91 5.46
C ALA A 17 -9.83 -6.25 4.08
N TYR A 18 -8.82 -5.49 3.68
CA TYR A 18 -8.85 -4.66 2.47
C TYR A 18 -7.85 -5.09 1.39
N GLU A 19 -7.21 -6.26 1.53
CA GLU A 19 -6.19 -6.79 0.61
C GLU A 19 -6.61 -6.70 -0.85
N LYS A 20 -7.88 -6.99 -1.15
CA LYS A 20 -8.43 -6.99 -2.51
C LYS A 20 -8.51 -5.60 -3.17
N TYR A 21 -8.33 -4.54 -2.40
CA TYR A 21 -8.38 -3.15 -2.86
C TYR A 21 -6.99 -2.49 -2.85
N ILE A 22 -5.95 -3.24 -2.47
CA ILE A 22 -4.58 -2.72 -2.34
C ILE A 22 -3.73 -3.35 -3.43
N ASP A 23 -3.24 -2.52 -4.35
CA ASP A 23 -2.38 -2.98 -5.45
C ASP A 23 -0.92 -3.16 -5.03
N LEU A 24 -0.46 -2.43 -3.99
CA LEU A 24 0.93 -2.46 -3.53
C LEU A 24 1.03 -2.31 -2.01
N VAL A 25 1.88 -3.13 -1.39
CA VAL A 25 2.23 -3.07 0.03
C VAL A 25 3.72 -2.75 0.15
N ILE A 26 4.07 -1.68 0.86
CA ILE A 26 5.46 -1.26 1.10
C ILE A 26 5.76 -1.43 2.59
N VAL A 27 6.76 -2.27 2.92
CA VAL A 27 7.20 -2.49 4.30
C VAL A 27 8.22 -1.41 4.66
N ASN A 28 7.95 -0.67 5.75
CA ASN A 28 8.84 0.39 6.22
C ASN A 28 10.00 -0.21 7.04
N GLU A 29 11.08 -0.58 6.36
CA GLU A 29 12.32 -1.07 6.99
C GLU A 29 13.38 0.04 7.14
N ASP A 30 13.44 0.96 6.19
CA ASP A 30 14.31 2.15 6.19
C ASP A 30 13.57 3.33 5.57
N PHE A 31 13.60 4.49 6.20
CA PHE A 31 12.81 5.65 5.76
C PHE A 31 13.22 6.16 4.38
N ASP A 32 14.51 6.17 4.06
CA ASP A 32 15.00 6.71 2.78
C ASP A 32 14.63 5.78 1.62
N ASN A 33 14.82 4.47 1.82
CA ASN A 33 14.43 3.45 0.84
C ASN A 33 12.90 3.39 0.66
N THR A 34 12.15 3.41 1.76
CA THR A 34 10.67 3.37 1.73
C THR A 34 10.12 4.59 0.99
N PHE A 35 10.67 5.78 1.25
CA PHE A 35 10.27 6.99 0.56
C PHE A 35 10.53 6.91 -0.95
N ARG A 36 11.71 6.42 -1.37
CA ARG A 36 12.01 6.22 -2.79
C ARG A 36 11.05 5.23 -3.46
N GLN A 37 10.70 4.14 -2.79
CA GLN A 37 9.75 3.16 -3.31
C GLN A 37 8.35 3.77 -3.50
N VAL A 38 7.89 4.59 -2.54
CA VAL A 38 6.61 5.31 -2.67
C VAL A 38 6.63 6.27 -3.84
N VAL A 39 7.70 7.06 -4.00
CA VAL A 39 7.83 8.01 -5.11
C VAL A 39 7.85 7.29 -6.46
N ALA A 40 8.58 6.18 -6.58
CA ALA A 40 8.62 5.38 -7.80
C ALA A 40 7.25 4.76 -8.12
N ALA A 41 6.53 4.26 -7.11
CA ALA A 41 5.19 3.73 -7.29
C ALA A 41 4.20 4.81 -7.78
N LEU A 42 4.28 6.03 -7.23
CA LEU A 42 3.47 7.17 -7.67
C LEU A 42 3.79 7.59 -9.11
N ASP A 43 5.06 7.58 -9.50
CA ASP A 43 5.49 7.92 -10.86
C ASP A 43 4.99 6.88 -11.88
N ALA A 44 5.09 5.59 -11.55
CA ALA A 44 4.53 4.51 -12.35
C ALA A 44 3.00 4.64 -12.48
N LEU A 45 2.31 5.00 -11.38
CA LEU A 45 0.87 5.26 -11.37
C LEU A 45 0.46 6.35 -12.38
N ALA A 46 1.30 7.36 -12.57
CA ALA A 46 1.05 8.50 -13.45
C ALA A 46 1.42 8.24 -14.91
N THR A 47 2.34 7.32 -15.18
CA THR A 47 2.93 7.11 -16.51
C THR A 47 2.51 5.80 -17.17
N GLU A 48 2.14 4.79 -16.38
CA GLU A 48 1.79 3.46 -16.86
C GLU A 48 0.27 3.21 -16.86
N HIS A 49 -0.19 2.35 -17.78
CA HIS A 49 -1.58 1.89 -17.78
C HIS A 49 -1.82 0.93 -16.61
N GLN A 50 -2.89 1.15 -15.85
CA GLN A 50 -3.27 0.32 -14.71
C GLN A 50 -4.49 -0.54 -15.01
N TRP A 51 -4.51 -1.72 -14.37
CA TRP A 51 -5.66 -2.61 -14.40
C TRP A 51 -6.73 -2.09 -13.45
N VAL A 52 -7.82 -1.58 -14.03
CA VAL A 52 -9.00 -1.16 -13.26
C VAL A 52 -10.13 -2.16 -13.44
N PRO A 53 -10.92 -2.43 -12.38
CA PRO A 53 -12.17 -3.16 -12.51
C PRO A 53 -13.09 -2.53 -13.56
N VAL A 54 -13.71 -3.36 -14.41
CA VAL A 54 -14.59 -2.90 -15.50
C VAL A 54 -15.77 -2.07 -15.00
N ASN A 55 -16.19 -2.27 -13.75
CA ASN A 55 -17.28 -1.50 -13.12
C ASN A 55 -16.92 -0.05 -12.76
N TRP A 56 -15.66 0.39 -12.89
CA TRP A 56 -15.25 1.78 -12.63
C TRP A 56 -15.44 2.70 -13.85
N ILE A 57 -15.67 2.11 -15.02
CA ILE A 57 -15.75 2.81 -16.31
C ILE A 57 -17.21 3.17 -16.68
N TYR A 58 -18.18 2.84 -15.80
CA TYR A 58 -19.62 3.06 -16.00
C TYR A 58 -20.23 3.94 -14.93
#